data_AF-A0A4Q2Z112-F1
#
_entry.id   AF-A0A4Q2Z112-F1
#
_cell.length_a   1.000
_cell.length_b   1.000
_cell.length_c   1.000
_cell.angle_alpha   90.00
_cell.angle_beta   90.00
_cell.angle_gamma   90.00
#
_symmetry.space_group_name_H-M   'P 1'
#
loop_
_entity.id
_entity.type
_entity.pdbx_description
1 polymer ?
#
loop_
_entity_poly.entity_id
_entity_poly.type
_entity_poly.pdbx_seq_one_letter_code
_entity_poly.pdbx_strand_id
1 'polypeptide(L)'
;MNLVYLWGSFLFKYRNTIFPVFLAILFVIFPPVLYGGSLQSDLRLDFVGVGLCIAGQIVRGAVIGFAYIKRGGLNKKVYADTLVTRGIFGVTRNPLYVGNLLAAAGIL
;
A
#
# COMPACT_ATOMS: atom_id res chain seq x y z
N MET A 1 14.67 26.10 5.15
CA MET A 1 13.58 25.09 5.06
C MET A 1 13.88 23.99 6.07
N ASN A 2 12.90 23.61 6.89
CA ASN A 2 13.11 22.63 7.95
C ASN A 2 13.26 21.21 7.37
N LEU A 3 14.10 20.36 7.98
CA LEU A 3 14.48 19.04 7.45
C LEU A 3 13.25 18.15 7.17
N VAL A 4 12.23 18.23 8.02
CA VAL A 4 10.95 17.50 7.89
C VAL A 4 10.23 17.84 6.59
N TYR A 5 10.28 19.09 6.15
CA TYR A 5 9.62 19.52 4.90
C TYR A 5 10.33 18.96 3.67
N LEU A 6 11.66 18.92 3.69
CA LEU A 6 12.47 18.36 2.61
C LEU A 6 12.17 16.86 2.43
N TRP A 7 12.23 16.09 3.51
CA TRP A 7 11.91 14.66 3.46
C TRP A 7 10.46 14.39 3.09
N GLY A 8 9.49 15.13 3.65
CA GLY A 8 8.08 14.96 3.33
C GLY A 8 7.77 15.21 1.86
N SER A 9 8.33 16.28 1.27
CA SER A 9 8.14 16.61 -0.14
C SER A 9 8.83 15.60 -1.08
N PHE A 10 10.04 15.14 -0.72
CA PHE A 10 10.74 14.08 -1.45
C PHE A 10 9.94 12.78 -1.46
N LEU A 11 9.58 12.26 -0.28
CA LEU A 11 8.84 11.00 -0.14
C LEU A 11 7.49 11.08 -0.87
N PHE A 12 6.77 12.20 -0.76
CA PHE A 12 5.50 12.37 -1.47
C PHE A 12 5.67 12.32 -2.99
N LYS A 13 6.75 12.89 -3.53
CA LYS A 13 7.05 12.92 -4.96
C LYS A 13 7.46 11.56 -5.52
N TYR A 14 8.21 10.77 -4.74
CA TYR A 14 8.80 9.50 -5.18
C TYR A 14 8.13 8.25 -4.62
N ARG A 15 7.06 8.38 -3.82
CA ARG A 15 6.34 7.25 -3.19
C ARG A 15 6.04 6.06 -4.11
N ASN A 16 5.66 6.33 -5.37
CA ASN A 16 5.31 5.28 -6.34
C ASN A 16 6.54 4.50 -6.84
N THR A 17 7.73 5.09 -6.79
CA THR A 17 8.98 4.48 -7.25
C THR A 17 9.72 3.82 -6.09
N ILE A 18 9.74 4.47 -4.91
CA ILE A 18 10.44 3.97 -3.73
C ILE A 18 9.89 2.60 -3.32
N PHE A 19 8.58 2.41 -3.34
CA PHE A 19 7.98 1.17 -2.85
C PHE A 19 8.30 -0.07 -3.71
N PRO A 20 8.12 -0.06 -5.05
CA PRO A 20 8.52 -1.20 -5.88
C PRO A 20 10.03 -1.46 -5.87
N VAL A 21 10.85 -0.41 -5.83
CA VAL A 21 12.31 -0.55 -5.75
C VAL A 21 12.70 -1.21 -4.43
N PHE A 22 12.09 -0.78 -3.32
CA PHE A 22 12.32 -1.39 -2.01
C PHE A 22 11.92 -2.87 -1.99
N LEU A 23 10.74 -3.22 -2.53
CA LEU A 23 10.31 -4.61 -2.65
C LEU A 23 11.25 -5.45 -3.52
N ALA A 24 11.71 -4.91 -4.66
CA ALA A 24 12.65 -5.61 -5.53
C ALA A 24 13.98 -5.89 -4.81
N ILE A 25 14.53 -4.89 -4.11
CA ILE A 25 15.74 -5.07 -3.28
C ILE A 25 15.51 -6.15 -2.23
N LEU A 26 14.35 -6.13 -1.56
CA LEU A 26 14.02 -7.12 -0.55
C LEU A 26 14.02 -8.54 -1.12
N PHE A 27 13.41 -8.79 -2.28
CA PHE A 27 13.41 -10.11 -2.91
C PHE A 27 14.78 -10.55 -3.45
N VAL A 28 15.66 -9.61 -3.80
CA VAL A 28 17.06 -9.95 -4.13
C VAL A 28 17.82 -10.40 -2.90
N ILE A 29 17.63 -9.71 -1.76
CA ILE A 29 18.31 -10.04 -0.49
C ILE A 29 17.72 -11.31 0.13
N PHE A 30 16.40 -11.48 0.02
CA PHE A 30 15.61 -12.58 0.58
C PHE A 30 14.86 -13.30 -0.54
N PRO A 31 15.54 -14.16 -1.31
CA PRO A 31 14.88 -14.93 -2.36
C PRO A 31 13.83 -15.88 -1.74
N PRO A 32 12.71 -16.11 -2.44
CA PRO A 32 11.66 -17.00 -1.95
C PRO A 32 12.21 -18.43 -1.79
N VAL A 33 11.83 -19.07 -0.70
CA VAL A 33 12.18 -20.46 -0.36
C VAL A 33 10.90 -21.23 -0.09
N LEU A 34 10.91 -22.54 -0.38
CA LEU A 34 9.75 -23.39 -0.12
C LEU A 34 9.37 -23.36 1.35
N TYR A 35 8.17 -22.84 1.63
CA TYR A 35 7.66 -22.79 2.98
C TYR A 35 7.49 -24.20 3.55
N GLY A 36 8.12 -24.49 4.68
CA GLY A 36 8.07 -25.81 5.33
C GLY A 36 8.72 -26.94 4.53
N GLY A 37 9.51 -26.63 3.49
CA GLY A 37 10.24 -27.63 2.69
C GLY A 37 9.36 -28.51 1.79
N SER A 38 8.07 -28.20 1.66
CA SER A 38 7.14 -28.95 0.81
C SER A 38 6.34 -28.03 -0.09
N LEU A 39 6.13 -28.44 -1.33
CA LEU A 39 5.33 -27.68 -2.30
C LEU A 39 3.87 -27.49 -1.82
N GLN A 40 3.33 -28.46 -1.07
CA GLN A 40 1.95 -28.37 -0.60
C GLN A 40 1.75 -27.34 0.51
N SER A 41 2.73 -27.17 1.41
CA SER A 41 2.69 -26.10 2.41
C SER A 41 2.92 -24.73 1.77
N ASP A 42 3.81 -24.66 0.78
CA ASP A 42 4.08 -23.47 -0.02
C ASP A 42 2.83 -22.97 -0.75
N LEU A 43 2.16 -23.85 -1.53
CA LEU A 43 0.92 -23.50 -2.23
C LEU A 43 -0.20 -23.05 -1.29
N ARG A 44 -0.30 -23.64 -0.09
CA ARG A 44 -1.28 -23.19 0.91
C ARG A 44 -0.97 -21.77 1.40
N LEU A 45 0.30 -21.46 1.60
CA LEU A 45 0.72 -20.10 1.96
C LEU A 45 0.46 -19.13 0.82
N ASP A 46 0.75 -19.52 -0.43
CA ASP A 46 0.45 -18.71 -1.62
C ASP A 46 -1.05 -18.38 -1.72
N PHE A 47 -1.95 -19.35 -1.47
CA PHE A 47 -3.38 -19.08 -1.46
C PHE A 47 -3.78 -18.07 -0.38
N VAL A 48 -3.16 -18.11 0.79
CA VAL A 48 -3.36 -17.10 1.83
C VAL A 48 -2.85 -15.74 1.35
N GLY A 49 -1.67 -15.69 0.73
CA GLY A 49 -1.09 -14.46 0.18
C GLY A 49 -1.96 -13.83 -0.92
N VAL A 50 -2.45 -14.64 -1.85
CA VAL A 50 -3.42 -14.22 -2.88
C VAL A 50 -4.71 -13.70 -2.23
N GLY A 51 -5.22 -14.40 -1.21
CA GLY A 51 -6.39 -13.95 -0.45
C GLY A 51 -6.19 -12.57 0.18
N LEU A 52 -5.03 -12.34 0.81
CA LEU A 52 -4.67 -11.04 1.38
C LEU A 52 -4.54 -9.94 0.32
N CYS A 53 -3.97 -10.26 -0.84
CA CYS A 53 -3.89 -9.34 -1.97
C CYS A 53 -5.27 -8.93 -2.47
N ILE A 54 -6.18 -9.90 -2.65
CA ILE A 54 -7.57 -9.65 -3.06
C ILE A 54 -8.28 -8.80 -2.00
N ALA A 55 -8.15 -9.14 -0.71
CA ALA A 55 -8.74 -8.36 0.38
C ALA A 55 -8.21 -6.91 0.38
N GLY A 56 -6.91 -6.72 0.17
CA GLY A 56 -6.30 -5.40 0.03
C GLY A 56 -6.87 -4.60 -1.14
N GLN A 57 -7.07 -5.22 -2.30
CA GLN A 57 -7.70 -4.57 -3.45
C GLN A 57 -9.18 -4.24 -3.21
N ILE A 58 -9.93 -5.13 -2.54
CA ILE A 58 -11.32 -4.87 -2.16
C ILE A 58 -11.40 -3.65 -1.24
N VAL A 59 -10.54 -3.57 -0.21
CA VAL A 59 -10.49 -2.40 0.68
C VAL A 59 -10.19 -1.13 -0.11
N ARG A 60 -9.22 -1.16 -1.03
CA ARG A 60 -8.91 0.00 -1.88
C ARG A 60 -10.08 0.39 -2.78
N GLY A 61 -10.72 -0.59 -3.41
CA GLY A 61 -11.88 -0.40 -4.26
C GLY A 61 -13.04 0.22 -3.49
N ALA A 62 -13.33 -0.27 -2.28
CA ALA A 62 -14.35 0.29 -1.40
C ALA A 62 -14.03 1.74 -1.01
N VAL A 63 -12.79 2.05 -0.63
CA VAL A 63 -12.38 3.42 -0.28
C VAL A 63 -12.55 4.38 -1.44
N ILE A 64 -12.14 3.99 -2.65
CA ILE A 64 -12.26 4.83 -3.85
C ILE A 64 -13.71 4.96 -4.30
N GLY A 65 -14.48 3.88 -4.22
CA GLY A 65 -15.87 3.82 -4.68
C GLY A 65 -16.86 4.53 -3.76
N PHE A 66 -16.64 4.48 -2.44
CA PHE A 66 -17.57 5.07 -1.45
C PHE A 66 -17.17 6.46 -0.95
N ALA A 67 -15.93 6.91 -1.17
CA ALA A 67 -15.51 8.26 -0.80
C ALA A 67 -15.40 9.15 -2.04
N TYR A 68 -16.19 10.22 -2.09
CA TYR A 68 -16.01 11.27 -3.10
C TYR A 68 -14.79 12.12 -2.75
N ILE A 69 -13.61 11.71 -3.23
CA ILE A 69 -12.34 12.39 -2.94
C ILE A 69 -11.97 13.30 -4.12
N LYS A 70 -12.00 14.62 -3.93
CA LYS A 70 -11.24 15.53 -4.80
C LYS A 70 -9.75 15.18 -4.66
N ARG A 71 -9.07 14.90 -5.78
CA ARG A 71 -7.68 14.39 -5.82
C ARG A 71 -6.78 15.05 -4.76
N GLY A 72 -6.34 14.26 -3.78
CA GLY A 72 -5.45 14.76 -2.71
C GLY A 72 -4.05 15.18 -3.20
N GLY A 73 -3.69 14.85 -4.44
CA GLY A 73 -2.50 15.37 -5.09
C GLY A 73 -2.62 15.47 -6.60
N LEU A 74 -1.99 16.49 -7.17
CA LEU A 74 -1.91 16.77 -8.60
C LEU A 74 -0.46 17.15 -8.93
N ASN A 75 0.09 16.64 -10.03
CA ASN A 75 1.47 16.92 -10.44
C ASN A 75 2.53 16.70 -9.34
N LYS A 76 2.36 15.61 -8.56
CA LYS A 76 3.24 15.26 -7.42
C LYS A 76 3.31 16.34 -6.32
N LYS A 77 2.32 17.21 -6.24
CA LYS A 77 2.09 18.17 -5.15
C LYS A 77 0.79 17.82 -4.43
N VAL A 78 0.68 18.21 -3.16
CA VAL A 78 -0.58 18.11 -2.40
C VAL A 78 -1.57 19.10 -3.01
N TYR A 79 -2.78 18.63 -3.32
CA TYR A 79 -3.83 19.39 -4.04
C TYR A 79 -5.21 19.24 -3.39
N ALA A 80 -5.26 18.79 -2.13
CA ALA A 80 -6.52 18.64 -1.42
C ALA A 80 -7.07 20.02 -1.00
N ASP A 81 -8.28 20.35 -1.46
CA ASP A 81 -9.00 21.57 -1.04
C ASP A 81 -9.58 21.44 0.38
N THR A 82 -9.95 20.21 0.78
CA THR A 82 -10.58 19.90 2.07
C THR A 82 -10.09 18.55 2.60
N LEU A 83 -10.11 18.38 3.92
CA LEU A 83 -9.78 17.11 4.57
C LEU A 83 -11.03 16.21 4.60
N VAL A 84 -10.91 15.01 4.04
CA VAL A 84 -11.98 14.00 4.08
C VAL A 84 -11.92 13.26 5.41
N THR A 85 -12.98 13.38 6.22
CA THR A 85 -13.08 12.75 7.55
C THR A 85 -14.31 11.86 7.72
N ARG A 86 -15.18 11.78 6.70
CA ARG A 86 -16.43 11.00 6.74
C ARG A 86 -16.27 9.67 6.01
N GLY A 87 -17.21 8.74 6.26
CA GLY A 87 -17.18 7.39 5.69
C GLY A 87 -15.99 6.59 6.21
N ILE A 88 -15.33 5.85 5.32
CA ILE A 88 -14.19 4.97 5.70
C ILE A 88 -13.01 5.77 6.26
N PHE A 89 -12.84 7.04 5.85
CA PHE A 89 -11.83 7.94 6.41
C PHE A 89 -12.10 8.37 7.87
N GLY A 90 -13.31 8.13 8.38
CA GLY A 90 -13.66 8.33 9.79
C GLY A 90 -13.17 7.20 10.70
N VAL A 91 -12.95 6.00 10.14
CA VAL A 91 -12.42 4.84 10.90
C VAL A 91 -10.89 4.93 10.98
N THR A 92 -10.23 5.30 9.89
CA THR A 92 -8.78 5.51 9.85
C THR A 92 -8.41 6.63 8.88
N ARG A 93 -7.33 7.35 9.19
CA ARG A 93 -6.85 8.50 8.41
C ARG A 93 -6.32 8.12 7.03
N ASN A 94 -5.87 6.87 6.84
CA ASN A 94 -5.27 6.40 5.59
C ASN A 94 -5.81 5.02 5.18
N PRO A 95 -7.09 4.89 4.84
CA PRO A 95 -7.70 3.59 4.58
C PRO A 95 -7.16 2.93 3.30
N LEU A 96 -6.68 3.72 2.33
CA LEU A 96 -5.94 3.18 1.18
C LEU A 96 -4.64 2.48 1.58
N TYR A 97 -3.98 2.94 2.65
CA TYR A 97 -2.76 2.31 3.14
C TYR A 97 -3.04 1.01 3.89
N VAL A 98 -4.20 0.85 4.51
CA VAL A 98 -4.63 -0.44 5.06
C VAL A 98 -4.72 -1.48 3.94
N GLY A 99 -5.36 -1.12 2.82
CA GLY A 99 -5.41 -2.00 1.65
C GLY A 99 -4.03 -2.29 1.06
N ASN A 100 -3.12 -1.30 1.02
CA ASN A 100 -1.74 -1.52 0.59
C ASN A 100 -0.97 -2.46 1.52
N LEU A 101 -1.16 -2.35 2.84
CA LEU A 101 -0.50 -3.20 3.82
C LEU A 101 -0.99 -4.64 3.72
N LEU A 102 -2.28 -4.87 3.50
CA LEU A 102 -2.81 -6.22 3.23
C LEU A 102 -2.18 -6.82 1.97
N ALA A 103 -2.11 -6.05 0.89
CA ALA A 103 -1.46 -6.53 -0.34
C ALA A 103 0.04 -6.76 -0.15
N ALA A 104 0.74 -5.89 0.58
CA ALA A 104 2.15 -6.08 0.89
C ALA A 104 2.37 -7.35 1.73
N ALA A 105 1.55 -7.58 2.76
CA ALA A 105 1.60 -8.78 3.59
C ALA A 105 1.24 -10.06 2.84
N GLY A 106 0.50 -9.97 1.73
CA GLY A 106 0.23 -11.12 0.86
C GLY A 106 1.33 -11.40 -0.16
N ILE A 107 2.19 -10.42 -0.43
CA ILE A 107 3.32 -10.51 -1.38
C ILE A 107 4.62 -10.90 -0.67
N LEU A 108 4.77 -10.50 0.59
CA LEU A 108 5.92 -10.77 1.47
C LEU A 108 5.75 -12.10 2.19
#